data_AF-A0AAU3ZXM9-F1
#
_entry.id   AF-A0AAU3ZXM9-F1
#
_cell.length_a   1.000
_cell.length_b   1.000
_cell.length_c   1.000
_cell.angle_alpha   90.00
_cell.angle_beta   90.00
_cell.angle_gamma   90.00
#
_symmetry.space_group_name_H-M   'P 1'
#
loop_
_entity.id
_entity.type
_entity.pdbx_description
1 polymer ?
#
loop_
_entity_poly.entity_id
_entity_poly.type
_entity_poly.pdbx_seq_one_letter_code
_entity_poly.pdbx_strand_id
1 'polypeptide(L)'
;MGANDARGDDVYQPDGSEVTEDSGILDREDTLNGRASDPYDEGWSPPERPLGVDHAGTTQEEQQEGETLDQRLAEELPDPALLRAPGGDGIGDASDSDGEPLDEEVGGDRSGRLVAPDEGAHEEAEKDMLAEDVGVDGGAASAEEAAVHLVGDPTADGGGPRGQ
;
A
#
# COMPACT_ATOMS: atom_id res chain seq x y z
N MET A 1 37.47 10.85 35.87
CA MET A 1 36.73 11.96 35.23
C MET A 1 37.75 12.73 34.41
N GLY A 2 37.86 12.63 33.08
CA GLY A 2 36.90 12.25 32.07
C GLY A 2 36.68 13.46 31.15
N ALA A 3 37.30 13.45 29.97
CA ALA A 3 36.85 14.15 28.77
C ALA A 3 37.80 13.77 27.63
N ASN A 4 37.46 12.70 26.92
CA ASN A 4 37.90 12.52 25.55
C ASN A 4 37.18 13.59 24.73
N ASP A 5 37.79 14.75 24.54
CA ASP A 5 37.36 15.75 23.54
C ASP A 5 37.90 15.33 22.16
N ALA A 6 37.71 14.06 21.80
CA ALA A 6 37.85 13.61 20.43
C ALA A 6 36.59 14.11 19.72
N ARG A 7 36.74 15.21 19.01
CA ARG A 7 35.69 15.72 18.15
C ARG A 7 35.49 14.68 17.04
N GLY A 8 34.28 14.60 16.47
CA GLY A 8 33.95 13.59 15.45
C GLY A 8 34.79 13.67 14.18
N ASP A 9 35.62 14.71 14.03
CA ASP A 9 36.61 14.93 12.99
C ASP A 9 38.02 14.39 13.33
N ASP A 10 38.30 14.02 14.59
CA ASP A 10 39.55 13.38 15.04
C ASP A 10 39.56 11.86 14.81
N VAL A 11 38.43 11.30 14.40
CA VAL A 11 38.32 9.91 13.95
C VAL A 11 38.90 9.83 12.55
N TYR A 12 39.76 8.83 12.30
CA TYR A 12 40.30 8.46 10.99
C TYR A 12 39.34 8.85 9.85
N GLN A 13 39.68 9.96 9.18
CA GLN A 13 39.08 10.29 7.90
C GLN A 13 39.95 9.62 6.85
N PRO A 14 39.39 8.75 5.99
CA PRO A 14 40.15 8.24 4.88
C PRO A 14 40.66 9.44 4.09
N ASP A 15 41.96 9.51 3.87
CA ASP A 15 42.68 10.63 3.22
C ASP A 15 42.41 10.70 1.69
N GLY A 16 41.27 10.16 1.26
CA GLY A 16 40.90 9.95 -0.13
C GLY A 16 41.71 8.84 -0.81
N SER A 17 42.76 8.30 -0.18
CA SER A 17 43.59 7.25 -0.80
C SER A 17 43.02 5.84 -0.64
N GLU A 18 42.12 5.63 0.33
CA GLU A 18 41.69 4.30 0.75
C GLU A 18 40.36 3.80 0.19
N VAL A 19 39.62 4.57 -0.62
CA VAL A 19 38.54 4.02 -1.47
C VAL A 19 38.35 4.91 -2.71
N THR A 20 38.97 4.53 -3.82
CA THR A 20 38.67 5.10 -5.16
C THR A 20 38.62 3.97 -6.19
N GLU A 21 38.18 2.78 -5.80
CA GLU A 21 37.96 1.68 -6.76
C GLU A 21 36.59 1.86 -7.47
N ASP A 22 35.60 2.48 -6.80
CA ASP A 22 34.23 2.66 -7.30
C ASP A 22 33.88 4.08 -7.79
N SER A 23 34.86 4.97 -7.99
CA SER A 23 34.57 6.33 -8.46
C SER A 23 34.35 6.42 -9.98
N GLY A 24 34.53 5.31 -10.69
CA GLY A 24 34.48 5.19 -12.15
C GLY A 24 33.17 4.59 -12.66
N ILE A 25 33.15 4.30 -13.97
CA ILE A 25 32.09 3.47 -14.55
C ILE A 25 32.27 2.05 -13.98
N LEU A 26 31.19 1.42 -13.51
CA LEU A 26 31.25 0.07 -12.98
C LEU A 26 31.74 -0.92 -14.04
N ASP A 27 32.66 -1.80 -13.66
CA ASP A 27 33.11 -2.89 -14.52
C ASP A 27 31.96 -3.86 -14.81
N ARG A 28 32.10 -4.61 -15.90
CA ARG A 28 31.02 -5.49 -16.38
C ARG A 28 30.53 -6.48 -15.31
N GLU A 29 31.44 -6.98 -14.49
CA GLU A 29 31.13 -7.92 -13.40
C GLU A 29 30.32 -7.30 -12.26
N ASP A 30 30.39 -5.97 -12.10
CA ASP A 30 29.69 -5.20 -11.06
C ASP A 30 28.40 -4.54 -11.57
N THR A 31 28.10 -4.67 -12.88
CA THR A 31 26.84 -4.19 -13.44
C THR A 31 25.70 -5.19 -13.21
N LEU A 32 24.58 -4.73 -12.63
CA LEU A 32 23.37 -5.55 -12.39
C LEU A 32 22.77 -6.12 -13.69
N ASN A 33 22.98 -5.41 -14.79
CA ASN A 33 22.49 -5.77 -16.10
C ASN A 33 23.66 -6.33 -16.90
N GLY A 34 23.62 -7.61 -17.26
CA GLY A 34 24.63 -8.28 -18.10
C GLY A 34 24.64 -7.78 -19.54
N ARG A 35 24.95 -6.50 -19.75
CA ARG A 35 24.94 -5.84 -21.06
C ARG A 35 25.98 -6.51 -21.98
N ALA A 36 25.70 -6.52 -23.28
CA ALA A 36 26.58 -7.13 -24.28
C ALA A 36 27.82 -6.26 -24.58
N SER A 37 27.70 -4.93 -24.46
CA SER A 37 28.79 -3.97 -24.67
C SER A 37 29.59 -3.72 -23.40
N ASP A 38 30.85 -3.33 -23.57
CA ASP A 38 31.68 -2.75 -22.50
C ASP A 38 31.07 -1.40 -22.06
N PRO A 39 30.85 -1.17 -20.75
CA PRO A 39 30.42 0.12 -20.21
C PRO A 39 31.28 1.32 -20.63
N TYR A 40 32.59 1.11 -20.86
CA TYR A 40 33.52 2.16 -21.26
C TYR A 40 33.41 2.56 -22.75
N ASP A 41 32.83 1.69 -23.58
CA ASP A 41 32.63 1.94 -25.01
C ASP A 41 31.32 2.69 -25.31
N GLU A 42 30.36 2.68 -24.37
CA GLU A 42 29.04 3.30 -24.55
C GLU A 42 29.04 4.73 -24.00
N GLY A 43 28.88 5.71 -24.88
CA GLY A 43 28.74 7.11 -24.47
C GLY A 43 27.39 7.37 -23.79
N TRP A 44 27.37 8.19 -22.74
CA TRP A 44 26.13 8.69 -22.17
C TRP A 44 25.38 9.55 -23.19
N SER A 45 24.14 9.18 -23.51
CA SER A 45 23.22 9.97 -24.33
C SER A 45 22.25 10.71 -23.40
N PRO A 46 22.42 12.04 -23.18
CA PRO A 46 21.48 12.80 -22.38
C PRO A 46 20.09 12.77 -23.01
N PRO A 47 19.02 12.88 -22.20
CA PRO A 47 17.67 12.95 -22.75
C PRO A 47 17.53 14.14 -23.71
N GLU A 48 16.82 13.94 -24.83
CA GLU A 48 16.61 14.99 -25.85
C GLU A 48 15.75 16.17 -25.36
N ARG A 49 15.23 16.08 -24.14
CA ARG A 49 14.39 17.10 -23.51
C ARG A 49 14.69 17.19 -22.02
N PRO A 50 14.54 18.38 -21.42
CA PRO A 50 14.68 18.53 -19.97
C PRO A 50 13.62 17.68 -19.25
N LEU A 51 14.04 17.02 -18.17
CA LEU A 51 13.18 16.22 -17.30
C LEU A 51 12.75 17.04 -16.09
N GLY A 52 11.49 16.93 -15.70
CA GLY A 52 10.98 17.54 -14.47
C GLY A 52 10.85 19.07 -14.49
N VAL A 53 11.23 19.77 -15.56
CA VAL A 53 11.08 21.24 -15.66
C VAL A 53 9.63 21.70 -15.70
N ASP A 54 8.72 20.82 -16.14
CA ASP A 54 7.28 21.09 -16.21
C ASP A 54 6.55 20.58 -14.95
N HIS A 55 7.27 20.07 -13.95
CA HIS A 55 6.70 19.57 -12.70
C HIS A 55 6.44 20.73 -11.72
N ALA A 56 5.42 20.58 -10.88
CA ALA A 56 5.16 21.51 -9.78
C ALA A 56 6.30 21.46 -8.74
N GLY A 57 6.58 22.56 -8.05
CA GLY A 57 7.63 22.58 -7.02
C GLY A 57 9.05 22.75 -7.55
N THR A 58 9.21 23.16 -8.81
CA THR A 58 10.53 23.52 -9.37
C THR A 58 10.95 24.94 -9.00
N THR A 59 10.00 25.79 -8.61
CA THR A 59 10.26 27.14 -8.11
C THR A 59 10.17 27.25 -6.59
N GLN A 60 10.80 28.27 -6.01
CA GLN A 60 10.79 28.51 -4.56
C GLN A 60 9.39 28.82 -4.02
N GLU A 61 8.54 29.46 -4.82
CA GLU A 61 7.15 29.78 -4.47
C GLU A 61 6.31 28.50 -4.39
N GLU A 62 6.36 27.66 -5.42
CA GLU A 62 5.64 26.38 -5.46
C GLU A 62 6.05 25.42 -4.34
N GLN A 63 7.33 25.40 -3.94
CA GLN A 63 7.76 24.59 -2.79
C GLN A 63 7.20 25.08 -1.45
N GLN A 64 6.92 26.38 -1.32
CA GLN A 64 6.30 26.94 -0.12
C GLN A 64 4.80 26.67 -0.08
N GLU A 65 4.13 26.75 -1.23
CA GLU A 65 2.71 26.44 -1.36
C GLU A 65 2.45 24.94 -1.23
N GLY A 66 3.32 24.13 -1.83
CA GLY A 66 3.16 22.68 -1.95
C GLY A 66 2.08 22.29 -2.96
N GLU A 67 2.03 21.00 -3.30
CA GLU A 67 0.99 20.45 -4.16
C GLU A 67 -0.31 20.21 -3.41
N THR A 68 -1.44 20.46 -4.08
CA THR A 68 -2.76 20.09 -3.58
C THR A 68 -2.96 18.57 -3.68
N LEU A 69 -3.93 18.05 -2.92
CA LEU A 69 -4.29 16.63 -3.01
C LEU A 69 -4.72 16.24 -4.43
N ASP A 70 -5.51 17.09 -5.09
CA ASP A 70 -6.00 16.84 -6.45
C ASP A 70 -4.85 16.74 -7.46
N GLN A 71 -3.81 17.57 -7.31
CA GLN A 71 -2.62 17.53 -8.15
C GLN A 71 -1.87 16.20 -7.98
N ARG A 72 -1.64 15.79 -6.73
CA ARG A 72 -0.98 14.52 -6.40
C ARG A 72 -1.76 13.30 -6.91
N LEU A 73 -3.09 13.35 -6.86
CA LEU A 73 -3.96 12.30 -7.40
C LEU A 73 -3.92 12.25 -8.93
N ALA A 74 -3.79 13.39 -9.60
CA ALA A 74 -3.69 13.44 -11.06
C ALA A 74 -2.38 12.83 -11.60
N GLU A 75 -1.33 12.79 -10.78
CA GLU A 75 -0.04 12.18 -11.10
C GLU A 75 0.01 10.66 -10.82
N GLU A 76 -0.95 10.13 -10.07
CA GLU A 76 -1.00 8.71 -9.72
C GLU A 76 -1.20 7.84 -10.97
N LEU A 77 -0.30 6.86 -11.15
CA LEU A 77 -0.45 5.83 -12.17
C LEU A 77 -0.86 4.51 -11.50
N PRO A 78 -1.79 3.74 -12.08
CA PRO A 78 -2.14 2.43 -11.55
C PRO A 78 -0.92 1.51 -11.46
N ASP A 79 -0.80 0.76 -10.37
CA ASP A 79 0.28 -0.21 -10.22
C ASP A 79 0.21 -1.26 -11.34
N PRO A 80 1.26 -1.40 -12.18
CA PRO A 80 1.28 -2.38 -13.26
C PRO A 80 1.15 -3.84 -12.75
N ALA A 81 1.54 -4.13 -11.51
CA ALA A 81 1.34 -5.44 -10.90
C ALA A 81 -0.15 -5.72 -10.67
N LEU A 82 -0.94 -4.72 -10.29
CA LEU A 82 -2.40 -4.85 -10.12
C LEU A 82 -3.13 -4.95 -11.46
N LEU A 83 -2.61 -4.31 -12.51
CA LEU A 83 -3.15 -4.45 -13.87
C LEU A 83 -2.86 -5.83 -14.48
N ARG A 84 -1.82 -6.52 -14.00
CA ARG A 84 -1.38 -7.84 -14.50
C ARG A 84 -1.67 -8.97 -13.52
N ALA A 85 -2.23 -8.69 -12.34
CA ALA A 85 -2.65 -9.72 -11.42
C ALA A 85 -3.50 -10.71 -12.24
N PRO A 86 -3.08 -11.99 -12.35
CA PRO A 86 -3.99 -12.97 -12.91
C PRO A 86 -5.23 -12.84 -12.05
N GLY A 87 -6.36 -12.46 -12.67
CA GLY A 87 -7.64 -12.54 -11.97
C GLY A 87 -7.64 -13.94 -11.36
N GLY A 88 -7.78 -14.00 -10.03
CA GLY A 88 -7.71 -15.27 -9.31
C GLY A 88 -8.52 -16.31 -10.05
N ASP A 89 -8.15 -17.58 -9.94
CA ASP A 89 -8.85 -18.69 -10.60
C ASP A 89 -10.33 -18.84 -10.14
N GLY A 90 -10.78 -17.95 -9.25
CA GLY A 90 -12.10 -17.94 -8.65
C GLY A 90 -12.20 -18.91 -7.47
N ILE A 91 -11.06 -19.48 -7.05
CA ILE A 91 -10.96 -20.49 -6.01
C ILE A 91 -10.14 -19.92 -4.85
N GLY A 92 -10.84 -19.50 -3.80
CA GLY A 92 -10.19 -19.16 -2.53
C GLY A 92 -9.60 -17.77 -2.44
N ASP A 93 -8.82 -17.57 -1.38
CA ASP A 93 -8.25 -16.30 -0.91
C ASP A 93 -6.81 -16.04 -1.40
N ALA A 94 -6.18 -17.01 -2.06
CA ALA A 94 -4.80 -16.92 -2.53
C ALA A 94 -4.71 -16.87 -4.06
N SER A 95 -3.85 -15.99 -4.57
CA SER A 95 -3.61 -15.83 -6.02
C SER A 95 -2.37 -16.56 -6.54
N ASP A 96 -1.48 -16.99 -5.65
CA ASP A 96 -0.15 -17.54 -5.94
C ASP A 96 0.09 -18.94 -5.38
N SER A 97 -0.91 -19.51 -4.69
CA SER A 97 -0.96 -20.90 -4.25
C SER A 97 -2.29 -21.55 -4.64
N ASP A 98 -2.39 -22.87 -4.46
CA ASP A 98 -3.68 -23.57 -4.51
C ASP A 98 -4.51 -23.04 -3.32
N GLY A 99 -5.36 -22.04 -3.57
CA GLY A 99 -6.22 -21.42 -2.56
C GLY A 99 -7.24 -22.43 -2.01
N GLU A 100 -7.56 -22.33 -0.72
CA GLU A 100 -8.66 -23.11 -0.15
C GLU A 100 -9.99 -22.50 -0.63
N PRO A 101 -10.96 -23.30 -1.11
CA PRO A 101 -12.25 -22.78 -1.53
C PRO A 101 -12.89 -21.96 -0.41
N LEU A 102 -13.39 -20.77 -0.72
CA LEU A 102 -14.24 -20.01 0.21
C LEU A 102 -15.47 -20.86 0.52
N ASP A 103 -15.66 -21.21 1.80
CA ASP A 103 -16.86 -21.87 2.27
C ASP A 103 -17.95 -20.85 2.63
N GLU A 104 -19.10 -21.36 3.05
CA GLU A 104 -20.24 -20.54 3.45
C GLU A 104 -19.99 -19.78 4.77
N GLU A 105 -18.88 -20.03 5.47
CA GLU A 105 -18.52 -19.38 6.73
C GLU A 105 -17.71 -18.08 6.53
N VAL A 106 -17.37 -17.73 5.28
CA VAL A 106 -16.69 -16.48 4.93
C VAL A 106 -17.67 -15.50 4.28
N GLY A 107 -18.02 -14.46 5.02
CA GLY A 107 -18.86 -13.36 4.54
C GLY A 107 -18.12 -12.37 3.64
N GLY A 108 -18.73 -11.97 2.52
CA GLY A 108 -18.18 -10.93 1.64
C GLY A 108 -18.43 -9.50 2.12
N ASP A 109 -19.49 -9.31 2.91
CA ASP A 109 -19.86 -8.01 3.47
C ASP A 109 -19.30 -7.85 4.89
N ARG A 110 -18.69 -6.71 5.16
CA ARG A 110 -18.21 -6.36 6.51
C ARG A 110 -19.38 -6.02 7.43
N SER A 111 -19.28 -6.42 8.69
CA SER A 111 -20.21 -5.95 9.73
C SER A 111 -19.98 -4.47 10.03
N GLY A 112 -21.04 -3.72 10.25
CA GLY A 112 -20.98 -2.32 10.66
C GLY A 112 -21.26 -2.12 12.15
N ARG A 113 -21.55 -0.87 12.52
CA ARG A 113 -21.84 -0.47 13.89
C ARG A 113 -23.24 -0.94 14.29
N LEU A 114 -23.33 -1.67 15.41
CA LEU A 114 -24.59 -2.12 15.98
C LEU A 114 -25.16 -1.07 16.95
N VAL A 115 -26.40 -0.66 16.73
CA VAL A 115 -27.12 0.30 17.58
C VAL A 115 -28.37 -0.37 18.14
N ALA A 116 -28.53 -0.34 19.46
CA ALA A 116 -29.72 -0.83 20.12
C ALA A 116 -30.93 0.08 19.81
N PRO A 117 -32.18 -0.43 19.87
CA PRO A 117 -33.38 0.35 19.56
C PRO A 117 -33.56 1.62 20.42
N ASP A 118 -32.98 1.63 21.61
CA ASP A 118 -33.00 2.73 22.59
C ASP A 118 -31.76 3.65 22.47
N GLU A 119 -30.96 3.45 21.42
CA GLU A 119 -29.71 4.17 21.12
C GLU A 119 -28.66 4.08 22.25
N GLY A 120 -28.85 3.16 23.22
CA GLY A 120 -28.02 3.06 24.43
C GLY A 120 -28.12 4.28 25.36
N ALA A 121 -29.13 5.14 25.17
CA ALA A 121 -29.29 6.40 25.92
C ALA A 121 -30.63 6.49 26.68
N HIS A 122 -31.59 5.61 26.38
CA HIS A 122 -32.91 5.60 26.98
C HIS A 122 -33.12 4.42 27.94
N GLU A 123 -34.27 4.37 28.62
CA GLU A 123 -34.58 3.23 29.48
C GLU A 123 -34.81 1.97 28.62
N GLU A 124 -34.11 0.89 28.97
CA GLU A 124 -34.17 -0.39 28.27
C GLU A 124 -35.56 -1.02 28.43
N ALA A 125 -36.36 -0.94 27.36
CA ALA A 125 -37.69 -1.54 27.29
C ALA A 125 -37.66 -3.00 26.78
N GLU A 126 -36.62 -3.34 26.02
CA GLU A 126 -36.43 -4.66 25.41
C GLU A 126 -35.53 -5.52 26.30
N LYS A 127 -35.98 -6.73 26.63
CA LYS A 127 -35.19 -7.66 27.47
C LYS A 127 -34.24 -8.54 26.67
N ASP A 128 -34.44 -8.58 25.36
CA ASP A 128 -33.65 -9.37 24.43
C ASP A 128 -32.50 -8.49 23.89
N MET A 129 -31.32 -9.07 23.67
CA MET A 129 -30.18 -8.35 23.11
C MET A 129 -30.36 -8.16 21.60
N LEU A 130 -31.02 -7.06 21.24
CA LEU A 130 -31.28 -6.66 19.86
C LEU A 130 -30.45 -5.43 19.49
N ALA A 131 -29.93 -5.41 18.27
CA ALA A 131 -29.27 -4.25 17.69
C ALA A 131 -29.40 -4.27 16.16
N GLU A 132 -29.46 -3.08 15.56
CA GLU A 132 -29.47 -2.88 14.11
C GLU A 132 -28.09 -2.42 13.64
N ASP A 133 -27.61 -3.01 12.54
CA ASP A 133 -26.40 -2.55 11.86
C ASP A 133 -26.71 -1.29 11.07
N VAL A 134 -26.15 -0.16 11.50
CA VAL A 134 -26.32 1.15 10.85
C VAL A 134 -25.15 1.50 9.90
N GLY A 135 -24.32 0.52 9.56
CA GLY A 135 -23.24 0.62 8.60
C GLY A 135 -21.89 1.02 9.19
N VAL A 136 -20.90 1.12 8.30
CA VAL A 136 -19.50 1.43 8.63
C VAL A 136 -19.31 2.93 8.85
N ASP A 137 -18.61 3.30 9.93
CA ASP A 137 -18.33 4.70 10.26
C ASP A 137 -17.16 5.27 9.43
N GLY A 138 -17.39 5.49 8.14
CA GLY A 138 -16.66 6.44 7.28
C GLY A 138 -15.11 6.37 7.24
N GLY A 139 -14.48 5.30 7.73
CA GLY A 139 -13.02 5.15 7.81
C GLY A 139 -12.39 5.26 9.21
N ALA A 140 -13.20 5.42 10.28
CA ALA A 140 -12.72 5.39 11.66
C ALA A 140 -12.65 3.97 12.27
N ALA A 141 -13.07 2.94 11.52
CA ALA A 141 -13.04 1.56 11.97
C ALA A 141 -11.62 1.10 12.29
N SER A 142 -11.44 0.42 13.42
CA SER A 142 -10.15 -0.18 13.76
C SER A 142 -9.85 -1.35 12.80
N ALA A 143 -8.59 -1.79 12.75
CA ALA A 143 -8.21 -2.98 11.97
C ALA A 143 -8.99 -4.24 12.42
N GLU A 144 -9.35 -4.32 13.70
CA GLU A 144 -10.10 -5.44 14.28
C GLU A 144 -11.57 -5.40 13.85
N GLU A 145 -12.16 -4.21 13.83
CA GLU A 145 -13.53 -4.01 13.35
C GLU A 145 -13.65 -4.30 11.85
N ALA A 146 -12.64 -3.89 11.07
CA ALA A 146 -12.58 -4.17 9.63
C ALA A 146 -12.39 -5.66 9.29
N ALA A 147 -12.02 -6.50 10.26
CA ALA A 147 -11.83 -7.93 10.07
C ALA A 147 -13.11 -8.77 10.25
N VAL A 148 -14.19 -8.18 10.79
CA VAL A 148 -15.44 -8.89 11.08
C VAL A 148 -16.39 -8.83 9.87
N HIS A 149 -16.93 -10.00 9.48
CA HIS A 149 -17.80 -10.15 8.31
C HIS A 149 -19.14 -10.80 8.68
N LEU A 150 -20.18 -10.49 7.88
CA LEU A 150 -21.50 -11.07 8.00
C LEU A 150 -21.56 -12.41 7.26
N VAL A 151 -21.85 -13.47 8.00
CA VAL A 151 -22.09 -14.81 7.46
C VAL A 151 -23.59 -15.01 7.32
N GLY A 152 -24.05 -15.43 6.15
CA GLY A 152 -25.46 -15.72 5.90
C GLY A 152 -25.93 -16.93 6.72
N ASP A 153 -27.21 -16.95 7.11
CA ASP A 153 -27.78 -18.13 7.75
C ASP A 153 -27.87 -19.27 6.71
N PRO A 154 -27.20 -20.42 6.94
CA PRO A 154 -27.21 -21.54 5.99
C PRO A 154 -28.62 -22.14 5.78
N THR A 155 -29.57 -21.79 6.66
CA THR A 155 -30.97 -22.24 6.56
C THR A 155 -31.89 -21.25 5.84
N ALA A 156 -31.44 -20.01 5.61
CA ALA A 156 -32.24 -18.99 4.94
C ALA A 156 -32.26 -19.16 3.39
N ASP A 157 -31.29 -19.86 2.80
CA ASP A 157 -31.26 -20.19 1.36
C ASP A 157 -31.90 -21.56 1.03
N GLY A 158 -32.81 -22.02 1.90
CA GLY A 158 -33.55 -23.27 1.77
C GLY A 158 -34.93 -23.13 1.11
N GLY A 159 -35.00 -22.65 -0.14
CA GLY A 159 -36.12 -22.96 -1.04
C GLY A 159 -37.22 -21.90 -1.26
N GLY A 160 -37.07 -21.13 -2.33
CA GLY A 160 -38.19 -20.51 -3.06
C GLY A 160 -38.60 -21.37 -4.27
N PRO A 161 -39.90 -21.53 -4.60
CA PRO A 161 -40.32 -22.37 -5.70
C PRO A 161 -39.84 -21.80 -7.03
N ARG A 162 -39.06 -22.60 -7.79
CA ARG A 162 -38.77 -22.32 -9.19
C ARG A 162 -40.09 -22.38 -9.97
N GLY A 163 -40.59 -21.21 -10.36
CA GLY A 163 -41.77 -21.06 -11.19
C GLY A 163 -41.60 -21.78 -12.53
N GLN A 164 -42.67 -22.46 -12.95
CA GLN A 164 -42.89 -22.85 -14.34
C GLN A 164 -43.67 -21.76 -15.07
#